data_AF-A0A7L4R2N5-F1
#
_entry.id   AF-A0A7L4R2N5-F1
#
_cell.length_a   1.000
_cell.length_b   1.000
_cell.length_c   1.000
_cell.angle_alpha   90.00
_cell.angle_beta   90.00
_cell.angle_gamma   90.00
#
_symmetry.space_group_name_H-M   'P 1'
#
loop_
_entity.id
_entity.type
_entity.pdbx_description
1 polymer ?
#
loop_
_entity_poly.entity_id
_entity_poly.type
_entity_poly.pdbx_seq_one_letter_code
_entity_poly.pdbx_strand_id
1 'polypeptide(L)'
;MVVYLTITALIVVLAAVSWNNIAPVMDDADVDRQMEDAALKISSIQHGYAREISSKGTDGSMCTVELSLPEHVRYVSFGVDPDPDRDGNLSNTEWSVEENTILCSYASGVKTRVLIIGEPVKFRKGVLDEGGKWVFSDDVYADGSLNEGVLIEGPINEDFTFELVFDEGKYSLSHF
;
A
#
# COMPACT_ATOMS: atom_id res chain seq x y z
N MET A 1 -36.79 -34.20 22.08
CA MET A 1 -35.38 -34.12 21.61
C MET A 1 -35.27 -33.65 20.16
N VAL A 2 -36.09 -34.14 19.22
CA VAL A 2 -36.03 -33.76 17.79
C VAL A 2 -36.26 -32.25 17.55
N VAL A 3 -37.25 -31.64 18.22
CA VAL A 3 -37.55 -30.20 18.06
C VAL A 3 -36.40 -29.30 18.52
N TYR A 4 -35.68 -29.69 19.57
CA TYR A 4 -34.54 -28.91 20.07
C TYR A 4 -33.37 -28.98 19.09
N LEU A 5 -33.08 -30.16 18.54
CA LEU A 5 -32.08 -30.35 17.50
C LEU A 5 -32.37 -29.53 16.24
N THR A 6 -33.63 -29.46 15.80
CA THR A 6 -34.00 -28.66 14.63
C THR A 6 -33.82 -27.16 14.85
N ILE A 7 -34.13 -26.66 16.04
CA ILE A 7 -33.94 -25.24 16.37
C ILE A 7 -32.45 -24.92 16.48
N THR A 8 -31.65 -25.77 17.13
CA THR A 8 -30.21 -25.58 17.22
C THR A 8 -29.54 -25.59 15.84
N ALA A 9 -29.92 -26.53 14.97
CA ALA A 9 -29.41 -26.57 13.59
C ALA A 9 -29.75 -25.29 12.81
N LEU A 10 -30.99 -24.78 12.97
CA LEU A 10 -31.40 -23.52 12.35
C LEU A 10 -30.55 -22.33 12.84
N ILE A 11 -30.30 -22.24 14.14
CA ILE A 11 -29.49 -21.16 14.73
C ILE A 11 -28.04 -21.22 14.21
N VAL A 12 -27.45 -22.41 14.13
CA VAL A 12 -26.08 -22.59 13.61
C VAL A 12 -26.00 -22.19 12.13
N VAL A 13 -26.99 -22.56 11.31
CA VAL A 13 -27.04 -22.15 9.90
C VAL A 13 -27.19 -20.64 9.77
N LEU A 14 -28.08 -20.02 10.55
CA LEU A 14 -28.25 -18.56 10.53
C LEU A 14 -26.97 -17.84 10.96
N ALA A 15 -26.30 -18.32 12.01
CA ALA A 15 -25.03 -17.76 12.46
C ALA A 15 -23.94 -17.87 11.38
N ALA A 16 -23.83 -19.01 10.70
CA ALA A 16 -22.87 -19.20 9.61
C ALA A 16 -23.17 -18.27 8.42
N VAL A 17 -24.44 -18.13 8.03
CA VAL A 17 -24.85 -17.22 6.96
C VAL A 17 -24.58 -15.77 7.34
N SER A 18 -24.85 -15.37 8.59
CA SER A 18 -24.53 -14.03 9.08
C SER A 18 -23.02 -13.77 9.08
N TRP A 19 -22.20 -14.74 9.48
CA TRP A 19 -20.74 -14.58 9.50
C TRP A 19 -20.18 -14.37 8.10
N ASN A 20 -20.63 -15.16 7.12
CA ASN A 20 -20.19 -15.02 5.72
C ASN A 20 -20.60 -13.69 5.09
N ASN A 21 -21.64 -13.02 5.58
CA ASN A 21 -22.03 -11.69 5.10
C ASN A 21 -21.29 -10.55 5.81
N ILE A 22 -20.85 -10.75 7.06
CA ILE A 22 -20.16 -9.71 7.85
C ILE A 22 -18.65 -9.70 7.60
N ALA A 23 -18.04 -10.87 7.43
CA ALA A 23 -16.59 -11.02 7.23
C ALA A 23 -16.01 -10.04 6.17
N PRO A 24 -16.52 -9.98 4.91
CA PRO A 24 -15.93 -9.09 3.92
C PRO A 24 -16.06 -7.60 4.28
N VAL A 25 -17.14 -7.20 4.95
CA VAL A 25 -17.35 -5.79 5.37
C VAL A 25 -16.41 -5.40 6.51
N MET A 26 -16.12 -6.33 7.42
CA MET A 26 -15.18 -6.09 8.51
C MET A 26 -13.74 -6.04 8.00
N ASP A 27 -13.39 -6.93 7.08
CA ASP A 27 -12.08 -6.95 6.44
C ASP A 27 -11.83 -5.64 5.65
N ASP A 28 -12.81 -5.14 4.90
CA ASP A 28 -12.68 -3.87 4.16
C ASP A 28 -12.47 -2.66 5.11
N ALA A 29 -13.18 -2.63 6.25
CA ALA A 29 -13.00 -1.56 7.24
C ALA A 29 -11.60 -1.60 7.88
N ASP A 30 -11.05 -2.80 8.10
CA ASP A 30 -9.69 -2.97 8.60
C ASP A 30 -8.64 -2.56 7.56
N VAL A 31 -8.89 -2.81 6.27
CA VAL A 31 -8.04 -2.33 5.17
C VAL A 31 -8.03 -0.80 5.13
N ASP A 32 -9.20 -0.17 5.14
CA ASP A 32 -9.30 1.29 5.10
C ASP A 32 -8.58 1.93 6.30
N ARG A 33 -8.73 1.35 7.50
CA ARG A 33 -8.01 1.79 8.71
C ARG A 33 -6.49 1.67 8.55
N GLN A 34 -6.00 0.59 7.95
CA GLN A 34 -4.56 0.40 7.70
C GLN A 34 -4.04 1.42 6.67
N MET A 35 -4.81 1.73 5.63
CA MET A 35 -4.44 2.75 4.64
C MET A 35 -4.40 4.16 5.26
N GLU A 36 -5.36 4.49 6.13
CA GLU A 36 -5.35 5.76 6.88
C GLU A 36 -4.17 5.85 7.85
N ASP A 37 -3.85 4.78 8.58
CA ASP A 37 -2.67 4.73 9.47
C ASP A 37 -1.37 4.86 8.66
N ALA A 38 -1.28 4.21 7.51
CA ALA A 38 -0.16 4.37 6.57
C ALA A 38 -0.01 5.83 6.12
N ALA A 39 -1.11 6.47 5.70
CA ALA A 39 -1.11 7.86 5.28
C ALA A 39 -0.66 8.80 6.42
N LEU A 40 -1.12 8.56 7.64
CA LEU A 40 -0.72 9.34 8.82
C LEU A 40 0.76 9.15 9.17
N LYS A 41 1.26 7.91 9.14
CA LYS A 41 2.68 7.60 9.39
C LYS A 41 3.57 8.26 8.34
N ILE A 42 3.21 8.18 7.07
CA ILE A 42 3.97 8.83 5.99
C ILE A 42 3.89 10.36 6.14
N SER A 43 2.71 10.92 6.42
CA SER A 43 2.54 12.36 6.70
C SER A 43 3.44 12.85 7.84
N SER A 44 3.57 12.04 8.90
CA SER A 44 4.39 12.39 10.07
C SER A 44 5.87 12.57 9.75
N ILE A 45 6.42 11.79 8.82
CA ILE A 45 7.84 11.89 8.44
C ILE A 45 8.12 13.01 7.44
N GLN A 46 7.11 13.59 6.79
CA GLN A 46 7.30 14.66 5.77
C GLN A 46 7.98 15.92 6.32
N HIS A 47 7.78 16.18 7.62
CA HIS A 47 8.40 17.30 8.34
C HIS A 47 9.71 16.91 9.04
N GLY A 48 10.15 15.67 8.87
CA GLY A 48 11.37 15.14 9.44
C GLY A 48 12.63 15.60 8.70
N TYR A 49 13.75 15.02 9.11
CA TYR A 49 15.03 15.19 8.44
C TYR A 49 15.07 14.34 7.16
N ALA A 50 15.28 14.98 6.01
CA ALA A 50 15.50 14.29 4.74
C ALA A 50 17.00 14.00 4.57
N ARG A 51 17.36 12.73 4.40
CA ARG A 51 18.76 12.34 4.13
C ARG A 51 19.12 12.68 2.70
N GLU A 52 20.28 13.28 2.48
CA GLU A 52 20.80 13.45 1.13
C GLU A 52 21.12 12.08 0.50
N ILE A 53 20.56 11.80 -0.69
CA ILE A 53 20.76 10.50 -1.33
C ILE A 53 22.22 10.20 -1.63
N SER A 54 23.08 11.22 -1.74
CA SER A 54 24.53 11.07 -1.92
C SER A 54 25.23 10.50 -0.66
N SER A 55 24.65 10.71 0.53
CA SER A 55 25.19 10.28 1.83
C SER A 55 25.08 8.77 2.06
N LYS A 56 26.06 8.17 2.73
CA LYS A 56 26.14 6.72 3.02
C LYS A 56 25.36 6.29 4.28
N GLY A 57 24.83 7.23 5.06
CA GLY A 57 24.06 6.92 6.26
C GLY A 57 22.62 6.47 5.98
N THR A 58 21.90 6.12 7.03
CA THR A 58 20.45 5.89 7.05
C THR A 58 19.82 6.81 8.09
N ASP A 59 20.19 8.09 8.02
CA ASP A 59 19.84 9.09 9.03
C ASP A 59 18.56 9.85 8.68
N GLY A 60 17.91 9.51 7.56
CA GLY A 60 16.65 10.09 7.16
C GLY A 60 15.55 9.71 8.14
N SER A 61 14.52 10.55 8.22
CA SER A 61 13.33 10.22 9.00
C SER A 61 12.62 9.06 8.33
N MET A 62 12.45 7.97 9.08
CA MET A 62 11.84 6.75 8.60
C MET A 62 10.49 6.50 9.28
N CYS A 63 9.56 5.89 8.57
CA CYS A 63 8.39 5.25 9.15
C CYS A 63 8.23 3.84 8.62
N THR A 64 7.67 2.96 9.45
CA THR A 64 7.34 1.59 9.06
C THR A 64 5.82 1.45 9.05
N VAL A 65 5.31 0.99 7.93
CA VAL A 65 3.89 0.73 7.69
C VAL A 65 3.70 -0.78 7.69
N GLU A 66 3.00 -1.29 8.69
CA GLU A 66 2.63 -2.69 8.79
C GLU A 66 1.35 -2.88 7.97
N LEU A 67 1.41 -3.69 6.91
CA LEU A 67 0.26 -3.99 6.07
C LEU A 67 -0.05 -5.48 6.16
N SER A 68 -1.21 -5.79 6.71
CA SER A 68 -1.83 -7.13 6.75
C SER A 68 -3.17 -7.06 6.05
N LEU A 69 -3.13 -7.18 4.73
CA LEU A 69 -4.28 -7.06 3.86
C LEU A 69 -4.80 -8.45 3.45
N PRO A 70 -6.13 -8.61 3.36
CA PRO A 70 -6.78 -9.87 3.02
C PRO A 70 -6.55 -10.25 1.55
N GLU A 71 -6.74 -11.52 1.20
CA GLU A 71 -6.45 -12.06 -0.15
C GLU A 71 -7.28 -11.42 -1.29
N HIS A 72 -8.40 -10.77 -0.96
CA HIS A 72 -9.19 -10.04 -1.95
C HIS A 72 -8.63 -8.66 -2.29
N VAL A 73 -7.58 -8.19 -1.60
CA VAL A 73 -6.78 -7.04 -2.04
C VAL A 73 -5.77 -7.52 -3.08
N ARG A 74 -5.77 -6.84 -4.23
CA ARG A 74 -4.93 -7.20 -5.38
C ARG A 74 -3.58 -6.53 -5.32
N TYR A 75 -3.58 -5.22 -5.05
CA TYR A 75 -2.37 -4.42 -4.94
C TYR A 75 -2.63 -3.16 -4.12
N VAL A 76 -1.55 -2.61 -3.58
CA VAL A 76 -1.49 -1.27 -3.00
C VAL A 76 -0.41 -0.48 -3.72
N SER A 77 -0.72 0.74 -4.13
CA SER A 77 0.22 1.66 -4.75
C SER A 77 0.31 2.98 -4.02
N PHE A 78 1.50 3.57 -4.02
CA PHE A 78 1.80 4.86 -3.40
C PHE A 78 2.32 5.81 -4.49
N GLY A 79 1.66 6.95 -4.64
CA GLY A 79 2.05 7.99 -5.60
C GLY A 79 1.62 7.76 -7.05
N VAL A 80 0.99 6.61 -7.36
CA VAL A 80 0.64 6.19 -8.72
C VAL A 80 -0.64 5.37 -8.76
N ASP A 81 -1.38 5.45 -9.88
CA ASP A 81 -2.39 4.47 -10.29
C ASP A 81 -1.80 3.60 -11.42
N PRO A 82 -1.47 2.32 -11.15
CA PRO A 82 -0.88 1.41 -12.13
C PRO A 82 -1.89 0.82 -13.13
N ASP A 83 -3.19 1.14 -13.02
CA ASP A 83 -4.25 0.63 -13.91
C ASP A 83 -5.31 1.73 -14.16
N PRO A 84 -4.93 2.85 -14.79
CA PRO A 84 -5.84 3.99 -14.95
C PRO A 84 -7.06 3.68 -15.83
N ASP A 85 -6.97 2.69 -16.72
CA ASP A 85 -8.05 2.22 -17.61
C ASP A 85 -8.95 1.15 -16.96
N ARG A 86 -8.58 0.62 -15.80
CA ARG A 86 -9.38 -0.29 -14.95
C ARG A 86 -9.68 -1.64 -15.60
N ASP A 87 -8.78 -2.13 -16.43
CA ASP A 87 -8.90 -3.46 -17.01
C ASP A 87 -8.26 -4.54 -16.12
N GLY A 88 -7.52 -4.11 -15.09
CA GLY A 88 -6.89 -4.97 -14.10
C GLY A 88 -5.62 -5.65 -14.62
N ASN A 89 -5.04 -5.15 -15.71
CA ASN A 89 -3.72 -5.50 -16.18
C ASN A 89 -2.77 -4.34 -15.87
N LEU A 90 -1.73 -4.61 -15.09
CA LEU A 90 -0.79 -3.56 -14.62
C LEU A 90 0.36 -3.30 -15.60
N SER A 91 0.35 -4.00 -16.75
CA SER A 91 1.50 -4.07 -17.66
C SER A 91 1.24 -3.54 -19.07
N ASN A 92 -0.02 -3.22 -19.39
CA ASN A 92 -0.44 -2.76 -20.71
C ASN A 92 -0.68 -1.25 -20.80
N THR A 93 -0.74 -0.56 -19.67
CA THR A 93 -1.06 0.86 -19.59
C THR A 93 0.00 1.56 -18.74
N GLU A 94 0.47 2.72 -19.20
CA GLU A 94 1.41 3.54 -18.45
C GLU A 94 0.79 3.99 -17.13
N TRP A 95 1.60 4.02 -16.07
CA TRP A 95 1.14 4.43 -14.75
C TRP A 95 0.79 5.91 -14.73
N SER A 96 -0.34 6.24 -14.10
CA SER A 96 -0.73 7.63 -13.86
C SER A 96 -0.16 8.10 -12.52
N VAL A 97 0.66 9.14 -12.53
CA VAL A 97 1.22 9.72 -11.29
C VAL A 97 0.12 10.43 -10.50
N GLU A 98 -0.17 9.94 -9.31
CA GLU A 98 -1.11 10.51 -8.33
C GLU A 98 -0.30 10.91 -7.09
N GLU A 99 0.30 12.12 -7.10
CA GLU A 99 1.07 12.64 -5.96
C GLU A 99 0.24 12.55 -4.65
N ASN A 100 0.90 12.24 -3.53
CA ASN A 100 0.27 12.14 -2.20
C ASN A 100 -0.91 11.18 -2.09
N THR A 101 -1.00 10.16 -2.93
CA THR A 101 -2.13 9.22 -2.88
C THR A 101 -1.65 7.81 -2.58
N ILE A 102 -2.39 7.13 -1.71
CA ILE A 102 -2.32 5.68 -1.53
C ILE A 102 -3.56 5.10 -2.20
N LEU A 103 -3.37 4.18 -3.13
CA LEU A 103 -4.45 3.52 -3.86
C LEU A 103 -4.45 2.04 -3.49
N CYS A 104 -5.60 1.54 -3.09
CA CYS A 104 -5.83 0.13 -2.81
C CYS A 104 -6.82 -0.40 -3.83
N SER A 105 -6.45 -1.46 -4.55
CA SER A 105 -7.33 -2.13 -5.51
C SER A 105 -7.72 -3.51 -5.01
N TYR A 106 -9.02 -3.80 -5.12
CA TYR A 106 -9.61 -5.07 -4.74
C TYR A 106 -9.81 -5.97 -5.97
N ALA A 107 -9.82 -7.28 -5.77
CA ALA A 107 -10.10 -8.29 -6.80
C ALA A 107 -11.48 -8.12 -7.46
N SER A 108 -12.41 -7.43 -6.79
CA SER A 108 -13.73 -7.05 -7.32
C SER A 108 -13.67 -5.94 -8.40
N GLY A 109 -12.50 -5.30 -8.59
CA GLY A 109 -12.32 -4.13 -9.47
C GLY A 109 -12.63 -2.79 -8.79
N VAL A 110 -13.04 -2.81 -7.51
CA VAL A 110 -13.18 -1.59 -6.71
C VAL A 110 -11.78 -1.03 -6.39
N LYS A 111 -11.66 0.30 -6.41
CA LYS A 111 -10.44 1.01 -6.00
C LYS A 111 -10.79 2.03 -4.92
N THR A 112 -10.07 1.99 -3.81
CA THR A 112 -10.12 3.01 -2.76
C THR A 112 -8.88 3.88 -2.85
N ARG A 113 -9.03 5.19 -2.60
CA ARG A 113 -7.93 6.15 -2.56
C ARG A 113 -7.91 6.84 -1.22
N VAL A 114 -6.74 6.92 -0.61
CA VAL A 114 -6.48 7.67 0.61
C VAL A 114 -5.48 8.77 0.29
N LEU A 115 -5.86 10.01 0.60
CA LEU A 115 -4.99 11.17 0.42
C LEU A 115 -4.07 11.34 1.62
N ILE A 116 -2.77 11.47 1.36
CA ILE A 116 -1.77 11.81 2.35
C ILE A 116 -1.81 13.33 2.56
N ILE A 117 -2.24 13.73 3.75
CA ILE A 117 -2.33 15.13 4.14
C ILE A 117 -0.92 15.67 4.37
N GLY A 118 -0.60 16.85 3.82
CA GLY A 118 0.67 17.53 4.06
C GLY A 118 1.31 18.09 2.80
N GLU A 119 2.64 18.12 2.77
CA GLU A 119 3.40 18.58 1.61
C GLU A 119 3.38 17.52 0.49
N PRO A 120 3.45 17.92 -0.79
CA PRO A 120 3.61 16.98 -1.90
C PRO A 120 4.93 16.20 -1.74
N VAL A 121 4.81 14.89 -1.66
CA VAL A 121 5.91 13.93 -1.57
C VAL A 121 5.80 12.96 -2.73
N LYS A 122 6.91 12.81 -3.44
CA LYS A 122 7.04 11.87 -4.53
C LYS A 122 7.56 10.54 -3.98
N PHE A 123 6.91 9.45 -4.34
CA PHE A 123 7.32 8.12 -3.95
C PHE A 123 8.30 7.56 -4.98
N ARG A 124 9.37 6.93 -4.50
CA ARG A 124 10.35 6.25 -5.34
C ARG A 124 10.68 4.90 -4.70
N LYS A 125 10.79 3.86 -5.52
CA LYS A 125 11.27 2.56 -5.07
C LYS A 125 12.76 2.63 -4.75
N GLY A 126 13.16 2.13 -3.58
CA GLY A 126 14.56 1.99 -3.19
C GLY A 126 15.12 0.60 -3.50
N VAL A 127 16.42 0.55 -3.76
CA VAL A 127 17.21 -0.69 -3.85
C VAL A 127 18.52 -0.51 -3.09
N LEU A 128 19.04 -1.60 -2.56
CA LEU A 128 20.31 -1.62 -1.84
C LEU A 128 21.45 -1.82 -2.86
N ASP A 129 22.29 -0.80 -3.02
CA ASP A 129 23.49 -0.85 -3.86
C ASP A 129 24.58 -1.76 -3.26
N GLU A 130 25.54 -2.21 -4.07
CA GLU A 130 26.67 -3.06 -3.67
C GLU A 130 27.47 -2.47 -2.50
N GLY A 131 27.44 -1.14 -2.33
CA GLY A 131 28.04 -0.42 -1.21
C GLY A 131 27.25 -0.46 0.10
N GLY A 132 26.14 -1.19 0.18
CA GLY A 132 25.27 -1.25 1.36
C GLY A 132 24.38 -0.02 1.54
N LYS A 133 24.12 0.72 0.46
CA LYS A 133 23.45 2.03 0.49
C LYS A 133 22.11 1.96 -0.23
N TRP A 134 21.07 2.49 0.41
CA TRP A 134 19.77 2.66 -0.23
C TRP A 134 19.81 3.83 -1.23
N VAL A 135 19.55 3.49 -2.49
CA VAL A 135 19.48 4.40 -3.63
C VAL A 135 18.16 4.19 -4.37
N PHE A 136 17.79 5.14 -5.25
CA PHE A 136 16.64 4.93 -6.13
C PHE A 136 16.90 3.71 -7.01
N SER A 137 15.87 2.88 -7.16
CA SER A 137 15.93 1.84 -8.18
C SER A 137 16.03 2.50 -9.56
N ASP A 138 16.86 1.92 -10.42
CA ASP A 138 16.89 2.20 -11.86
C ASP A 138 16.00 1.21 -12.64
N ASP A 139 15.36 0.26 -11.94
CA ASP A 139 14.49 -0.73 -12.56
C ASP A 139 13.29 -0.03 -13.20
N VAL A 140 13.15 -0.17 -14.50
CA VAL A 140 11.93 0.25 -15.17
C VAL A 140 10.87 -0.80 -14.85
N TYR A 141 9.68 -0.37 -14.42
CA TYR A 141 8.56 -1.29 -14.29
C TYR A 141 8.25 -1.93 -15.66
N ALA A 142 7.64 -3.11 -15.67
CA ALA A 142 7.49 -3.94 -16.88
C ALA A 142 6.77 -3.23 -18.06
N ASP A 143 6.07 -2.14 -17.77
CA ASP A 143 5.30 -1.30 -18.67
C ASP A 143 6.09 -0.10 -19.24
N GLY A 144 7.34 0.11 -18.82
CA GLY A 144 8.15 1.26 -19.26
C GLY A 144 8.01 2.50 -18.38
N SER A 145 7.17 2.46 -17.34
CA SER A 145 6.97 3.59 -16.43
C SER A 145 8.22 3.82 -15.59
N LEU A 146 8.68 5.08 -15.55
CA LEU A 146 9.73 5.54 -14.64
C LEU A 146 9.30 5.23 -13.19
N ASN A 147 10.28 5.05 -12.29
CA ASN A 147 10.11 4.68 -10.88
C ASN A 147 9.28 5.66 -10.02
N GLU A 148 8.17 6.20 -10.50
CA GLU A 148 7.40 7.34 -9.96
C GLU A 148 6.37 6.94 -8.91
N GLY A 149 6.55 5.77 -8.32
CA GLY A 149 5.71 5.27 -7.25
C GLY A 149 6.21 3.95 -6.71
N VAL A 150 5.50 3.47 -5.70
CA VAL A 150 5.76 2.17 -5.08
C VAL A 150 4.53 1.31 -5.29
N LEU A 151 4.70 0.15 -5.91
CA LEU A 151 3.64 -0.85 -6.12
C LEU A 151 3.96 -2.09 -5.31
N ILE A 152 2.96 -2.59 -4.57
CA ILE A 152 3.03 -3.81 -3.78
C ILE A 152 1.89 -4.72 -4.27
N GLU A 153 2.24 -5.90 -4.78
CA GLU A 153 1.31 -6.88 -5.35
C GLU A 153 1.28 -8.19 -4.53
N GLY A 154 0.15 -8.92 -4.60
CA GLY A 154 0.01 -10.24 -3.97
C GLY A 154 -0.44 -10.15 -2.50
N PRO A 155 -0.59 -11.27 -1.77
CA PRO A 155 -1.06 -11.21 -0.40
C PRO A 155 -0.08 -10.38 0.45
N ILE A 156 -0.55 -9.23 0.94
CA ILE A 156 0.28 -8.24 1.62
C ILE A 156 0.20 -8.53 3.11
N ASN A 157 1.28 -9.08 3.68
CA ASN A 157 1.38 -9.34 5.12
C ASN A 157 2.82 -9.10 5.61
N GLU A 158 3.30 -7.88 5.39
CA GLU A 158 4.69 -7.49 5.62
C GLU A 158 4.80 -6.04 6.09
N ASP A 159 5.98 -5.69 6.59
CA ASP A 159 6.32 -4.35 7.07
C ASP A 159 7.08 -3.58 5.99
N PHE A 160 6.52 -2.46 5.56
CA PHE A 160 7.11 -1.60 4.52
C PHE A 160 7.71 -0.37 5.16
N THR A 161 9.02 -0.19 5.04
CA THR A 161 9.70 0.99 5.59
C THR A 161 9.84 2.06 4.52
N PHE A 162 9.56 3.31 4.88
CA PHE A 162 9.75 4.48 4.03
C PHE A 162 10.73 5.44 4.69
N GLU A 163 11.73 5.91 3.95
CA GLU A 163 12.71 6.91 4.37
C GLU A 163 12.49 8.21 3.60
N LEU A 164 12.53 9.34 4.30
CA LEU A 164 12.58 10.65 3.64
C LEU A 164 14.00 10.93 3.13
N VAL A 165 14.13 11.10 1.82
CA VAL A 165 15.41 11.41 1.14
C VAL A 165 15.31 12.71 0.33
N PHE A 166 16.46 13.36 0.13
CA PHE A 166 16.60 14.59 -0.64
C PHE A 166 17.52 14.36 -1.84
N ASP A 167 17.03 14.70 -3.03
CA ASP A 167 17.76 14.68 -4.30
C ASP A 167 17.20 15.75 -5.25
N GLU A 168 17.67 17.00 -5.14
CA GLU A 168 17.07 18.18 -5.82
C GLU A 168 15.59 18.46 -5.46
N GLY A 169 14.97 17.60 -4.65
CA GLY A 169 13.60 17.63 -4.13
C GLY A 169 13.43 16.59 -3.03
N LYS A 170 12.30 16.62 -2.31
CA LYS A 170 11.99 15.64 -1.24
C LYS A 170 11.28 14.42 -1.84
N TYR A 171 11.74 13.22 -1.46
CA TYR A 171 11.16 11.94 -1.87
C TYR A 171 10.96 11.02 -0.68
N SER A 172 9.95 10.15 -0.78
CA SER A 172 9.78 9.01 0.11
C SER A 172 10.33 7.77 -0.59
N LEU A 173 11.42 7.23 -0.07
CA LEU A 173 12.12 6.06 -0.57
C LEU A 173 11.61 4.82 0.15
N SER A 174 11.14 3.81 -0.58
CA SER A 174 10.73 2.54 0.06
C SER A 174 11.90 1.58 0.26
N HIS A 175 11.95 0.94 1.43
CA HIS A 175 12.88 -0.10 1.81
C HIS A 175 12.08 -1.39 2.05
N PHE A 176 12.17 -2.34 1.13
CA PHE A 176 11.65 -3.71 1.26
C PHE A 176 12.44 -4.65 0.35
#